data_AF-A0A4Q5XRL5-F1
#
_entry.id   AF-A0A4Q5XRL5-F1
#
_cell.length_a   1.000
_cell.length_b   1.000
_cell.length_c   1.000
_cell.angle_alpha   90.00
_cell.angle_beta   90.00
_cell.angle_gamma   90.00
#
_symmetry.space_group_name_H-M   'P 1'
#
loop_
_entity.id
_entity.type
_entity.pdbx_description
1 polymer ?
#
loop_
_entity_poly.entity_id
_entity_poly.type
_entity_poly.pdbx_seq_one_letter_code
_entity_poly.pdbx_strand_id
1 'polypeptide(L)'
;MTGSLRLSDHDMSPERGFLCAYDAADVTLPPELAPAEAAAKDMPRTLLTGRVRRHLEGMPVLDLKAFCAEASDAQLRTAMVRYSFMVQAYVWGEPEAPTA
;
A
#
# COMPACT_ATOMS: atom_id res chain seq x y z
N MET A 1 -24.79 -8.88 -32.14
CA MET A 1 -24.73 -9.69 -30.91
C MET A 1 -24.29 -8.78 -29.78
N THR A 2 -25.21 -8.36 -28.92
CA THR A 2 -24.88 -7.53 -27.75
C THR A 2 -24.35 -8.46 -26.68
N GLY A 3 -23.04 -8.45 -26.44
CA GLY A 3 -22.44 -9.20 -25.34
C GLY A 3 -23.00 -8.71 -24.00
N SER A 4 -23.42 -9.63 -23.14
CA SER A 4 -23.85 -9.28 -21.78
C SER A 4 -22.64 -8.76 -21.00
N LEU A 5 -22.75 -7.56 -20.41
CA LEU A 5 -21.71 -6.97 -19.57
C LEU A 5 -21.56 -7.81 -18.29
N ARG A 6 -20.32 -8.15 -17.93
CA ARG A 6 -20.02 -8.86 -16.68
C ARG A 6 -19.37 -7.90 -15.69
N LEU A 7 -19.76 -7.97 -14.43
CA LEU A 7 -19.19 -7.14 -13.37
C LEU A 7 -17.66 -7.33 -13.25
N SER A 8 -17.18 -8.56 -13.46
CA SER A 8 -15.75 -8.90 -13.43
C SER A 8 -14.94 -8.15 -14.49
N ASP A 9 -15.55 -7.70 -15.57
CA ASP A 9 -14.87 -6.93 -16.61
C ASP A 9 -14.60 -5.47 -16.18
N HIS A 10 -15.07 -5.08 -14.99
CA HIS A 10 -15.00 -3.74 -14.43
C HIS A 10 -14.45 -3.71 -12.98
N ASP A 11 -13.71 -4.75 -12.57
CA ASP A 11 -13.21 -4.92 -11.19
C ASP A 11 -14.34 -4.87 -10.13
N MET A 12 -15.52 -5.38 -10.47
CA MET A 12 -16.68 -5.45 -9.57
C MET A 12 -17.05 -6.88 -9.20
N SER A 13 -17.48 -7.05 -7.95
CA SER A 13 -18.11 -8.29 -7.44
C SER A 13 -19.56 -8.04 -7.01
N PRO A 14 -20.48 -9.03 -7.15
CA PRO A 14 -21.83 -8.91 -6.62
C PRO A 14 -21.88 -8.64 -5.11
N GLU A 15 -20.95 -9.22 -4.35
CA GLU A 15 -20.96 -9.20 -2.89
C GLU A 15 -20.35 -7.92 -2.31
N ARG A 16 -19.35 -7.34 -3.00
CA ARG A 16 -18.54 -6.23 -2.45
C ARG A 16 -18.46 -5.01 -3.38
N GLY A 17 -19.14 -5.03 -4.53
CA GLY A 17 -19.14 -3.92 -5.49
C GLY A 17 -17.72 -3.63 -5.98
N PHE A 18 -17.28 -2.38 -5.86
CA PHE A 18 -15.93 -1.93 -6.22
C PHE A 18 -14.85 -2.21 -5.16
N LEU A 19 -15.21 -2.78 -4.01
CA LEU A 19 -14.20 -3.25 -3.06
C LEU A 19 -13.51 -4.49 -3.63
N CYS A 20 -12.27 -4.74 -3.19
CA CYS A 20 -11.54 -5.95 -3.55
C CYS A 20 -12.39 -7.20 -3.31
N ALA A 21 -12.36 -8.15 -4.26
CA ALA A 21 -13.19 -9.37 -4.19
C ALA A 21 -12.72 -10.38 -3.11
N TYR A 22 -11.58 -10.13 -2.49
CA TYR A 22 -10.96 -10.96 -1.44
C TYR A 22 -10.88 -10.17 -0.12
N ASP A 23 -10.75 -10.83 1.03
CA ASP A 23 -10.48 -10.10 2.27
C ASP A 23 -9.05 -9.56 2.26
N ALA A 24 -8.90 -8.24 2.36
CA ALA A 24 -7.59 -7.59 2.37
C ALA A 24 -6.76 -7.99 3.60
N ALA A 25 -7.40 -8.40 4.70
CA ALA A 25 -6.71 -8.88 5.89
C ALA A 25 -5.99 -10.22 5.67
N ASP A 26 -6.45 -11.02 4.70
CA ASP A 26 -5.89 -12.34 4.42
C ASP A 26 -4.70 -12.30 3.44
N VAL A 27 -4.38 -11.12 2.89
CA VAL A 27 -3.27 -10.96 1.93
C VAL A 27 -1.94 -10.80 2.66
N THR A 28 -1.05 -11.78 2.49
CA THR A 28 0.32 -11.73 3.00
C THR A 28 1.30 -11.21 1.96
N LEU A 29 2.13 -10.23 2.35
CA LEU A 29 3.26 -9.75 1.54
C LEU A 29 4.49 -10.65 1.77
N PRO A 30 5.39 -10.79 0.78
CA PRO A 30 6.60 -11.57 0.95
C PRO A 30 7.57 -10.92 1.94
N PRO A 31 8.50 -11.70 2.54
CA PRO A 31 9.37 -11.23 3.63
C PRO A 31 10.22 -10.00 3.29
N GLU A 32 10.59 -9.81 2.02
CA GLU A 32 11.32 -8.62 1.55
C GLU A 32 10.59 -7.29 1.81
N LEU A 33 9.26 -7.31 1.90
CA LEU A 33 8.43 -6.14 2.22
C LEU A 33 8.17 -5.96 3.73
N ALA A 34 8.70 -6.84 4.58
CA ALA A 34 8.53 -6.72 6.04
C ALA A 34 8.93 -5.34 6.61
N PRO A 35 10.00 -4.67 6.14
CA PRO A 35 10.33 -3.31 6.60
C PRO A 35 9.22 -2.29 6.28
N ALA A 36 8.64 -2.36 5.08
CA ALA A 36 7.54 -1.48 4.67
C ALA A 36 6.26 -1.76 5.47
N GLU A 37 5.96 -3.03 5.73
CA GLU A 37 4.81 -3.41 6.55
C GLU A 37 4.96 -2.95 8.01
N ALA A 38 6.16 -3.09 8.58
CA ALA A 38 6.46 -2.62 9.92
C ALA A 38 6.35 -1.09 10.02
N ALA A 39 6.93 -0.35 9.08
CA ALA A 39 6.84 1.10 9.03
C ALA A 39 5.40 1.58 8.95
N ALA A 40 4.59 0.97 8.08
CA ALA A 40 3.17 1.30 7.95
C ALA A 40 2.37 1.00 9.23
N LYS A 41 2.62 -0.13 9.91
CA LYS A 41 1.97 -0.44 11.19
C LYS A 41 2.32 0.55 12.30
N ASP A 42 3.54 1.06 12.28
CA ASP A 42 4.08 1.97 13.29
C ASP A 42 3.71 3.45 13.04
N MET A 43 3.15 3.78 11.88
CA MET A 43 2.80 5.16 11.49
C MET A 43 2.01 5.95 12.54
N PRO A 44 0.96 5.41 13.19
CA PRO A 44 0.24 6.15 14.23
C PRO A 44 1.15 6.63 15.36
N ARG A 45 2.17 5.84 15.71
CA ARG A 45 3.15 6.21 16.73
C ARG A 45 4.15 7.23 16.20
N THR A 46 4.68 7.05 15.00
CA THR A 46 5.72 7.94 14.45
C THR A 46 5.17 9.34 14.10
N LEU A 47 3.93 9.43 13.63
CA LEU A 47 3.26 10.71 13.33
C LEU A 47 3.18 11.61 14.56
N LEU A 48 2.82 11.05 15.73
CA LEU A 48 2.72 11.80 16.98
C LEU A 48 4.05 12.39 17.47
N THR A 49 5.18 11.93 16.92
CA THR A 49 6.49 12.45 17.30
C THR A 49 6.87 13.73 16.55
N GLY A 50 6.14 14.10 15.49
CA GLY A 50 6.50 15.21 14.59
C GLY A 50 7.80 14.98 13.81
N ARG A 51 8.26 13.72 13.71
CA ARG A 51 9.53 13.32 13.07
C ARG A 51 9.36 12.15 12.10
N VAL A 52 8.19 12.02 11.48
CA VAL A 52 7.86 10.87 10.62
C VAL A 52 8.79 10.75 9.42
N ARG A 53 9.31 11.86 8.86
CA ARG A 53 10.25 11.80 7.74
C ARG A 53 11.55 11.13 8.13
N ARG A 54 12.13 11.52 9.27
CA ARG A 54 13.35 10.88 9.80
C ARG A 54 13.18 9.36 9.94
N HIS A 55 11.98 8.89 10.30
CA HIS A 55 11.68 7.47 10.40
C HIS A 55 11.61 6.80 9.02
N LEU A 56 10.94 7.43 8.05
CA LEU A 56 10.78 6.89 6.69
C LEU A 56 12.09 6.95 5.87
N GLU A 57 12.88 8.01 6.00
CA GLU A 57 14.21 8.17 5.36
C GLU A 57 15.23 7.14 5.85
N GLY A 58 15.05 6.65 7.08
CA GLY A 58 15.88 5.59 7.66
C GLY A 58 15.52 4.18 7.18
N MET A 59 14.48 4.02 6.37
CA MET A 59 14.08 2.72 5.85
C MET A 59 15.08 2.20 4.81
N PRO A 60 15.27 0.87 4.70
CA PRO A 60 16.08 0.31 3.63
C PRO A 60 15.45 0.58 2.27
N VAL A 61 16.29 0.90 1.28
CA VAL A 61 15.88 0.92 -0.13
C VAL A 61 15.74 -0.53 -0.59
N LEU A 62 14.54 -0.92 -1.02
CA LEU A 62 14.23 -2.26 -1.49
C LEU A 62 14.26 -2.31 -3.03
N ASP A 63 14.85 -3.36 -3.60
CA ASP A 63 14.65 -3.67 -5.02
C ASP A 63 13.37 -4.50 -5.18
N LEU A 64 12.32 -3.85 -5.69
CA LEU A 64 10.99 -4.45 -5.85
C LEU A 64 10.72 -4.93 -7.28
N LYS A 65 11.72 -4.98 -8.17
CA LYS A 65 11.49 -5.34 -9.58
C LYS A 65 10.87 -6.73 -9.74
N ALA A 66 11.43 -7.73 -9.06
CA ALA A 66 10.93 -9.10 -9.10
C ALA A 66 9.52 -9.18 -8.49
N PHE A 67 9.32 -8.59 -7.31
CA PHE A 67 8.01 -8.49 -6.67
C PHE A 67 6.95 -7.90 -7.60
N CYS A 68 7.21 -6.74 -8.22
CA CYS A 68 6.26 -6.09 -9.10
C CYS A 68 5.92 -6.90 -10.36
N ALA A 69 6.84 -7.76 -10.83
CA ALA A 69 6.63 -8.60 -12.01
C ALA A 69 5.85 -9.89 -11.69
N GLU A 70 6.00 -10.42 -10.47
CA GLU A 70 5.54 -11.77 -10.11
C GLU A 70 4.38 -11.78 -9.11
N ALA A 71 4.16 -10.70 -8.37
CA ALA A 71 3.14 -10.63 -7.34
C ALA A 71 1.72 -10.71 -7.93
N SER A 72 0.82 -11.32 -7.16
CA SER A 72 -0.61 -11.25 -7.44
C SER A 72 -1.14 -9.81 -7.36
N ASP A 73 -2.22 -9.51 -8.11
CA ASP A 73 -2.92 -8.22 -8.02
C ASP A 73 -3.29 -7.87 -6.57
N ALA A 74 -3.69 -8.87 -5.78
CA ALA A 74 -4.00 -8.70 -4.36
C ALA A 74 -2.80 -8.19 -3.55
N GLN A 75 -1.61 -8.78 -3.76
CA GLN A 75 -0.38 -8.36 -3.10
C GLN A 75 0.06 -6.97 -3.58
N LEU A 76 -0.05 -6.66 -4.88
CA LEU A 76 0.29 -5.35 -5.42
C LEU A 76 -0.60 -4.24 -4.82
N ARG A 77 -1.92 -4.47 -4.74
CA ARG A 77 -2.86 -3.52 -4.12
C ARG A 77 -2.59 -3.35 -2.63
N THR A 78 -2.30 -4.44 -1.91
CA THR A 78 -1.93 -4.37 -0.49
C THR A 78 -0.64 -3.57 -0.27
N ALA A 79 0.41 -3.82 -1.07
CA ALA A 79 1.64 -3.04 -1.03
C ALA A 79 1.39 -1.56 -1.36
N MET A 80 0.61 -1.28 -2.41
CA MET A 80 0.26 0.08 -2.81
C MET A 80 -0.44 0.85 -1.70
N VAL A 81 -1.36 0.22 -0.95
CA VAL A 81 -2.00 0.85 0.21
C VAL A 81 -0.95 1.26 1.24
N ARG A 82 -0.05 0.35 1.64
CA ARG A 82 1.00 0.65 2.63
C ARG A 82 1.90 1.81 2.17
N TYR A 83 2.39 1.76 0.93
CA TYR A 83 3.22 2.83 0.37
C TYR A 83 2.50 4.16 0.24
N SER A 84 1.22 4.15 -0.17
CA SER A 84 0.42 5.37 -0.27
C SER A 84 0.30 6.07 1.07
N PHE A 85 0.00 5.33 2.15
CA PHE A 85 -0.04 5.93 3.48
C PHE A 85 1.32 6.45 3.94
N MET A 86 2.42 5.73 3.66
CA MET A 86 3.77 6.23 3.97
C MET A 86 4.10 7.51 3.21
N VAL A 87 3.74 7.62 1.92
CA VAL A 87 3.90 8.84 1.13
C VAL A 87 3.05 9.97 1.69
N GLN A 88 1.78 9.73 2.02
CA GLN A 88 0.92 10.75 2.62
C GLN A 88 1.48 11.23 3.97
N ALA A 89 1.99 10.31 4.79
CA ALA A 89 2.64 10.64 6.05
C ALA A 89 3.94 11.44 5.85
N TYR A 90 4.73 11.14 4.82
CA TYR A 90 5.95 11.87 4.51
C TYR A 90 5.67 13.33 4.10
N VAL A 91 4.67 13.52 3.22
CA VAL A 91 4.32 14.83 2.67
C VAL A 91 3.61 15.70 3.71
N TRP A 92 2.66 15.14 4.46
CA TRP A 92 1.74 15.91 5.32
C TRP A 92 1.88 15.66 6.82
N GLY A 93 2.75 14.74 7.24
CA GLY A 93 2.87 14.33 8.63
C GLY A 93 3.75 15.23 9.51
N GLU A 94 4.33 16.29 8.95
CA GLU A 94 5.08 17.32 9.69
C GLU A 94 4.57 18.72 9.27
N PRO A 95 4.81 19.79 10.07
CA PRO A 95 4.15 21.09 9.86
C PRO A 95 4.45 21.77 8.52
N GLU A 96 5.67 21.66 8.03
CA GLU A 96 6.09 22.26 6.76
C GLU A 96 6.10 21.22 5.64
N ALA A 97 6.07 21.61 4.37
CA ALA A 97 6.25 20.64 3.27
C ALA A 97 7.70 20.11 3.21
N PRO A 98 7.94 18.89 2.68
CA PRO A 98 9.30 18.39 2.49
C PRO A 98 10.06 19.26 1.46
N THR A 99 11.29 19.63 1.81
CA THR A 99 12.22 20.32 0.91
C THR A 99 13.05 19.30 0.12
N ALA A 100 13.21 19.52 -1.19
CA ALA A 100 13.98 18.65 -2.08
C ALA A 100 15.49 18.67 -1.80
#